data_AF-A0A923XV22-F1
#
_entry.id   AF-A0A923XV22-F1
#
_cell.length_a   1.000
_cell.length_b   1.000
_cell.length_c   1.000
_cell.angle_alpha   90.00
_cell.angle_beta   90.00
_cell.angle_gamma   90.00
#
_symmetry.space_group_name_H-M   'P 1'
#
loop_
_entity.id
_entity.type
_entity.pdbx_description
1 polymer ?
#
loop_
_entity_poly.entity_id
_entity_poly.type
_entity_poly.pdbx_seq_one_letter_code
_entity_poly.pdbx_strand_id
1 'polypeptide(L)'
;MARITNKPKEEHLEFLRKELSKKSGYNILTTSDCEWLCQLMNKTVSTDTLRRLFNVVKNNNTISILSLNHCAVYCGKSDWGNFIEYYNQISINDSKLILLKCLQGKLNSEDLVKSIDNLIVTKEIFDFFIQIILVKVIQKDKDFFKNIFEFEPLFVDLDKNRYEIY
;
A
#
# COMPACT_ATOMS: atom_id res chain seq x y z
N MET A 1 -1.17 5.61 26.52
CA MET A 1 -0.73 5.17 25.17
C MET A 1 -1.96 5.13 24.28
N ALA A 2 -2.11 6.11 23.39
CA ALA A 2 -3.28 6.21 22.53
C ALA A 2 -3.30 4.99 21.58
N ARG A 3 -4.31 4.13 21.73
CA ARG A 3 -4.60 3.09 20.73
C ARG A 3 -5.11 3.81 19.50
N ILE A 4 -4.23 4.04 18.52
CA ILE A 4 -4.67 4.47 17.20
C ILE A 4 -5.60 3.36 16.70
N THR A 5 -6.90 3.67 16.60
CA THR A 5 -7.91 2.76 16.05
C THR A 5 -7.71 2.68 14.54
N ASN A 6 -6.61 2.03 14.12
CA ASN A 6 -6.30 1.76 12.73
C ASN A 6 -7.23 0.66 12.22
N LYS A 7 -8.45 1.08 11.85
CA LYS A 7 -9.40 0.21 11.16
C LYS A 7 -8.70 -0.34 9.90
N PRO A 8 -8.66 -1.67 9.71
CA PRO A 8 -7.98 -2.26 8.57
C PRO A 8 -8.65 -1.78 7.26
N LYS A 9 -7.85 -1.18 6.39
CA LYS A 9 -8.21 -0.88 4.99
C LYS A 9 -7.83 -2.08 4.13
N GLU A 10 -8.46 -2.24 2.96
CA GLU A 10 -8.16 -3.38 2.08
C GLU A 10 -6.71 -3.41 1.63
N GLU A 11 -6.09 -2.26 1.37
CA GLU A 11 -4.67 -2.18 1.01
C GLU A 11 -3.74 -2.74 2.09
N HIS A 12 -4.06 -2.48 3.35
CA HIS A 12 -3.31 -3.02 4.48
C HIS A 12 -3.45 -4.54 4.56
N LEU A 13 -4.64 -5.06 4.23
CA LEU A 13 -4.90 -6.50 4.17
C LEU A 13 -4.20 -7.14 2.97
N GLU A 14 -4.18 -6.48 1.81
CA GLU A 14 -3.45 -6.95 0.64
C GLU A 14 -1.94 -7.01 0.91
N PHE A 15 -1.38 -5.96 1.52
CA PHE A 15 0.01 -5.94 1.93
C PHE A 15 0.31 -7.05 2.96
N LEU A 16 -0.60 -7.29 3.91
CA LEU A 16 -0.49 -8.40 4.85
C LEU A 16 -0.49 -9.76 4.13
N ARG A 17 -1.36 -9.99 3.14
CA ARG A 17 -1.36 -11.23 2.34
C ARG A 17 -0.03 -11.46 1.63
N LYS A 18 0.56 -10.40 1.06
CA LYS A 18 1.87 -10.45 0.39
C LYS A 18 2.97 -10.83 1.37
N GLU A 19 3.03 -10.18 2.53
CA GLU A 19 4.03 -10.50 3.56
C GLU A 19 3.84 -11.90 4.15
N LEU A 20 2.60 -12.36 4.35
CA LEU A 20 2.31 -13.72 4.78
C LEU A 20 2.78 -14.76 3.76
N SER A 21 2.51 -14.54 2.47
CA SER A 21 2.95 -15.41 1.37
C SER A 21 4.48 -15.45 1.27
N LYS A 22 5.13 -14.29 1.44
CA LYS A 22 6.58 -14.17 1.46
C LYS A 22 7.21 -14.88 2.65
N LYS A 23 6.62 -14.77 3.84
CA LYS A 23 7.12 -15.41 5.06
C LYS A 23 6.93 -16.93 5.04
N SER A 24 5.82 -17.40 4.48
CA SER A 24 5.53 -18.83 4.28
C SER A 24 6.37 -19.46 3.16
N GLY A 25 6.83 -18.67 2.20
CA GLY A 25 7.64 -19.12 1.08
C GLY A 25 6.83 -19.64 -0.12
N TYR A 26 5.51 -19.46 -0.13
CA TYR A 26 4.66 -19.80 -1.27
C TYR A 26 3.41 -18.91 -1.33
N ASN A 27 2.74 -18.92 -2.48
CA ASN A 27 1.48 -18.17 -2.68
C ASN A 27 0.29 -18.93 -2.12
N ILE A 28 -0.44 -18.31 -1.18
CA ILE A 28 -1.63 -18.91 -0.56
C ILE A 28 -2.84 -18.60 -1.42
N LEU A 29 -3.41 -19.62 -2.07
CA LEU A 29 -4.51 -19.47 -3.03
C LEU A 29 -5.72 -20.36 -2.70
N THR A 30 -5.50 -21.46 -1.99
CA THR A 30 -6.50 -22.50 -1.75
C THR A 30 -6.83 -22.65 -0.26
N THR A 31 -7.89 -23.42 0.03
CA THR A 31 -8.25 -23.77 1.41
C THR A 31 -7.14 -24.58 2.09
N SER A 32 -6.52 -25.52 1.36
CA SER A 32 -5.41 -26.33 1.86
C SER A 32 -4.19 -25.47 2.23
N ASP A 33 -3.90 -24.43 1.45
CA ASP A 33 -2.83 -23.49 1.76
C ASP A 33 -3.11 -22.71 3.06
N CYS A 34 -4.37 -22.36 3.30
CA CYS A 34 -4.79 -21.69 4.53
C CYS A 34 -4.70 -22.63 5.75
N GLU A 35 -4.99 -23.92 5.57
CA GLU A 35 -4.84 -24.94 6.62
C GLU A 35 -3.37 -25.12 6.99
N TRP A 36 -2.48 -25.17 6.01
CA TRP A 36 -1.05 -25.23 6.25
C TRP A 36 -0.54 -23.96 6.95
N LEU A 37 -0.96 -22.77 6.51
CA LEU A 37 -0.56 -21.53 7.17
C LEU A 37 -1.05 -21.49 8.63
N CYS A 38 -2.28 -21.95 8.87
CA CYS A 38 -2.81 -22.13 10.23
C CYS A 38 -1.91 -23.02 11.09
N GLN A 39 -1.41 -24.13 10.54
CA GLN A 39 -0.47 -25.01 11.24
C GLN A 39 0.87 -24.33 11.50
N LEU A 40 1.45 -23.64 10.52
CA LEU A 40 2.69 -22.87 10.71
C LEU A 40 2.57 -21.77 11.75
N MET A 41 1.39 -21.16 11.87
CA MET A 41 1.09 -20.16 12.88
C MET A 41 0.73 -20.77 14.24
N ASN A 42 0.99 -22.06 14.45
CA ASN A 42 0.64 -22.80 15.67
C ASN A 42 -0.86 -22.67 16.05
N LYS A 43 -1.74 -22.60 15.04
CA LYS A 43 -3.20 -22.44 15.19
C LYS A 43 -3.63 -21.19 15.98
N THR A 44 -2.76 -20.17 16.05
CA THR A 44 -3.10 -18.87 16.67
C THR A 44 -4.18 -18.10 15.91
N VAL A 45 -4.30 -18.36 14.60
CA VAL A 45 -5.38 -17.86 13.75
C VAL A 45 -6.11 -19.05 13.14
N SER A 46 -7.44 -19.06 13.20
CA SER A 46 -8.22 -20.17 12.64
C SER A 46 -8.11 -20.21 11.12
N THR A 47 -8.15 -21.42 10.55
CA THR A 47 -8.20 -21.65 9.11
C THR A 47 -9.31 -20.84 8.45
N ASP A 48 -10.48 -20.76 9.09
CA ASP A 48 -11.59 -19.97 8.55
C ASP A 48 -11.26 -18.48 8.43
N THR A 49 -10.58 -17.92 9.43
CA THR A 49 -10.14 -16.52 9.39
C THR A 49 -9.11 -16.31 8.29
N LEU A 50 -8.19 -17.26 8.07
CA LEU A 50 -7.22 -17.19 6.98
C LEU A 50 -7.89 -17.33 5.60
N ARG A 51 -8.85 -18.24 5.43
CA ARG A 51 -9.62 -18.36 4.17
C ARG A 51 -10.35 -17.07 3.82
N ARG A 52 -10.89 -16.39 4.82
CA ARG A 52 -11.50 -15.06 4.66
C ARG A 52 -10.46 -14.00 4.36
N LEU A 53 -9.32 -14.01 5.06
CA LEU A 53 -8.20 -13.10 4.80
C LEU A 53 -7.75 -13.20 3.35
N PHE A 54 -7.53 -14.40 2.81
CA PHE A 54 -7.06 -14.60 1.45
C PHE A 54 -8.17 -14.60 0.38
N ASN A 55 -9.40 -14.20 0.73
CA ASN A 55 -10.55 -14.20 -0.17
C ASN A 55 -10.85 -15.57 -0.83
N VAL A 56 -10.38 -16.68 -0.24
CA VAL A 56 -10.70 -18.05 -0.67
C VAL A 56 -12.19 -18.33 -0.42
N VAL A 57 -12.75 -17.72 0.62
CA VAL A 57 -14.18 -17.73 0.91
C VAL A 57 -14.68 -16.29 0.97
N LYS A 58 -15.72 -15.98 0.17
CA LYS A 58 -16.36 -14.65 0.21
C LYS A 58 -17.01 -14.43 1.57
N ASN A 59 -16.66 -13.34 2.24
CA ASN A 59 -17.33 -12.91 3.46
C ASN A 59 -17.28 -11.38 3.59
N ASN A 60 -18.37 -10.79 4.07
CA ASN A 60 -18.48 -9.35 4.35
C ASN A 60 -18.04 -8.99 5.78
N ASN A 61 -17.70 -9.98 6.61
CA ASN A 61 -17.27 -9.76 7.99
C ASN A 61 -15.82 -9.31 8.06
N THR A 62 -15.60 -8.21 8.77
CA THR A 62 -14.26 -7.69 9.08
C THR A 62 -13.48 -8.66 9.96
N ILE A 63 -12.20 -8.83 9.64
CA ILE A 63 -11.29 -9.65 10.44
C ILE A 63 -11.00 -8.93 11.75
N SER A 64 -11.00 -9.67 12.85
CA SER A 64 -10.74 -9.10 14.17
C SER A 64 -9.31 -8.56 14.28
N ILE A 65 -9.12 -7.46 15.01
CA ILE A 65 -7.79 -6.89 15.29
C ILE A 65 -6.89 -7.91 15.99
N LEU A 66 -7.45 -8.79 16.83
CA LEU A 66 -6.70 -9.85 17.48
C LEU A 66 -6.09 -10.82 16.45
N SER A 67 -6.87 -11.25 15.47
CA SER A 67 -6.38 -12.09 14.38
C SER A 67 -5.31 -11.37 13.55
N LEU A 68 -5.50 -10.09 13.27
CA LEU A 68 -4.52 -9.28 12.56
C LEU A 68 -3.22 -9.10 13.35
N ASN A 69 -3.29 -8.97 14.67
CA ASN A 69 -2.09 -8.96 15.54
C ASN A 69 -1.31 -10.26 15.41
N HIS A 70 -1.97 -11.41 15.45
CA HIS A 70 -1.29 -12.70 15.28
C HIS A 70 -0.63 -12.84 13.90
N CYS A 71 -1.31 -12.39 12.83
CA CYS A 71 -0.71 -12.34 11.49
C CYS A 71 0.50 -11.40 11.44
N ALA A 72 0.41 -10.20 12.02
CA ALA A 72 1.51 -9.24 12.09
C ALA A 72 2.73 -9.80 12.84
N VAL A 73 2.49 -10.49 13.96
CA VAL A 73 3.53 -11.18 14.74
C VAL A 73 4.21 -12.27 13.93
N TYR A 74 3.45 -13.06 13.19
CA TYR A 74 4.03 -14.07 12.31
C TYR A 74 4.91 -13.44 11.21
N CYS A 75 4.52 -12.29 10.67
CA CYS A 75 5.33 -11.48 9.75
C CYS A 75 6.52 -10.76 10.43
N GLY A 76 6.73 -10.94 11.74
CA GLY A 76 7.86 -10.38 12.48
C GLY A 76 7.67 -8.95 12.98
N LYS A 77 6.42 -8.47 13.10
CA LYS A 77 6.07 -7.17 13.71
C LYS A 77 5.50 -7.37 15.11
N SER A 78 5.52 -6.35 15.98
CA SER A 78 5.03 -6.51 17.36
C SER A 78 3.51 -6.71 17.43
N ASP A 79 2.77 -6.00 16.59
CA ASP A 79 1.32 -5.97 16.55
C ASP A 79 0.84 -5.33 15.23
N TRP A 80 -0.48 -5.27 15.05
CA TRP A 80 -1.10 -4.65 13.88
C TRP A 80 -0.76 -3.16 13.73
N GLY A 81 -0.66 -2.40 14.82
CA GLY A 81 -0.30 -0.99 14.76
C GLY A 81 1.11 -0.79 14.19
N ASN A 82 2.08 -1.55 14.70
CA ASN A 82 3.45 -1.55 14.18
C ASN A 82 3.53 -2.03 12.73
N PHE A 83 2.68 -2.99 12.34
CA PHE A 83 2.57 -3.42 10.96
C PHE A 83 2.08 -2.30 10.03
N ILE A 84 1.09 -1.51 10.46
CA ILE A 84 0.63 -0.33 9.70
C ILE A 84 1.72 0.75 9.60
N GLU A 85 2.45 1.01 10.68
CA GLU A 85 3.58 1.94 10.64
C GLU A 85 4.65 1.49 9.65
N TYR A 86 4.95 0.18 9.62
CA TYR A 86 5.87 -0.40 8.66
C TYR A 86 5.38 -0.26 7.21
N TYR A 87 4.10 -0.52 6.95
CA TYR A 87 3.48 -0.29 5.64
C TYR A 87 3.64 1.17 5.19
N ASN A 88 3.31 2.12 6.08
CA ASN A 88 3.44 3.54 5.78
C ASN A 88 4.90 3.93 5.49
N GLN A 89 5.87 3.37 6.22
CA GLN A 89 7.29 3.62 5.97
C GLN A 89 7.76 3.06 4.62
N ILE A 90 7.29 1.89 4.21
CA ILE A 90 7.61 1.33 2.88
C ILE A 90 7.03 2.23 1.79
N SER A 91 5.76 2.61 1.91
CA SER A 91 5.10 3.50 0.94
C SER A 91 5.87 4.82 0.77
N ILE A 92 6.32 5.42 1.87
CA ILE A 92 7.18 6.62 1.85
C ILE A 92 8.52 6.35 1.14
N ASN A 93 9.13 5.18 1.37
CA ASN A 93 10.41 4.83 0.75
C ASN A 93 10.28 4.57 -0.76
N ASP A 94 9.19 3.96 -1.20
CA ASP A 94 8.90 3.76 -2.62
C ASP A 94 8.72 5.10 -3.35
N SER A 95 7.97 6.04 -2.75
CA SER A 95 7.86 7.41 -3.25
C SER A 95 9.24 8.11 -3.34
N LYS A 96 10.07 8.00 -2.30
CA LYS A 96 11.45 8.55 -2.33
C LYS A 96 12.31 7.91 -3.42
N LEU A 97 12.17 6.61 -3.66
CA LEU A 97 12.90 5.90 -4.70
C LEU A 97 12.49 6.39 -6.10
N ILE A 98 11.19 6.62 -6.32
CA ILE A 98 10.68 7.21 -7.57
C ILE A 98 11.26 8.62 -7.76
N LEU A 99 11.24 9.48 -6.73
CA LEU A 99 11.85 10.82 -6.81
C LEU A 99 13.33 10.76 -7.19
N LEU A 100 14.07 9.81 -6.61
CA LEU A 100 15.48 9.62 -6.88
C LEU A 100 15.73 9.14 -8.32
N LYS A 101 14.89 8.24 -8.85
CA LYS A 101 14.94 7.84 -10.27
C LYS A 101 14.60 9.00 -11.20
N CYS A 102 13.62 9.83 -10.83
CA CYS A 102 13.31 11.07 -11.54
C CYS A 102 14.52 11.99 -11.57
N LEU A 103 15.15 12.27 -10.42
CA LEU A 103 16.36 13.10 -10.32
C LEU A 103 17.52 12.58 -11.20
N GLN A 104 17.67 11.27 -11.30
CA GLN A 104 18.70 10.63 -12.14
C GLN A 104 18.37 10.64 -13.64
N GLY A 105 17.19 11.12 -14.05
CA GLY A 105 16.75 11.11 -15.46
C GLY A 105 16.49 9.70 -16.00
N LYS A 106 16.34 8.70 -15.12
CA LYS A 106 16.20 7.27 -15.49
C LYS A 106 14.74 6.83 -15.59
N LEU A 107 13.79 7.71 -15.30
CA LEU A 107 12.36 7.41 -15.35
C LEU A 107 11.73 8.19 -16.52
N ASN A 108 11.18 7.45 -17.49
CA ASN A 108 10.38 8.02 -18.56
C ASN A 108 8.98 8.42 -18.04
N SER A 109 8.24 9.18 -18.83
CA SER A 109 6.90 9.67 -18.45
C SER A 109 5.89 8.54 -18.26
N GLU A 110 5.93 7.50 -19.11
CA GLU A 110 4.98 6.37 -19.06
C GLU A 110 5.10 5.54 -17.77
N ASP A 111 6.33 5.25 -17.32
CA ASP A 111 6.57 4.52 -16.07
C ASP A 111 6.19 5.36 -14.84
N LEU A 112 6.28 6.68 -14.97
CA LEU A 112 5.89 7.64 -13.94
C LEU A 112 4.36 7.67 -13.78
N VAL A 113 3.62 7.73 -14.90
CA VAL A 113 2.14 7.66 -14.91
C VAL A 113 1.65 6.37 -14.25
N LYS A 114 2.15 5.21 -14.69
CA LYS A 114 1.80 3.91 -14.09
C LYS A 114 2.09 3.83 -12.59
N SER A 115 3.18 4.47 -12.15
CA SER A 115 3.55 4.46 -10.73
C SER A 115 2.63 5.34 -9.89
N ILE A 116 2.10 6.42 -10.45
CA ILE A 116 1.21 7.36 -9.77
C ILE A 116 -0.25 6.89 -9.80
N ASP A 117 -0.72 6.32 -10.92
CA ASP A 117 -2.11 5.86 -11.06
C ASP A 117 -2.51 4.78 -10.06
N ASN A 118 -1.53 4.01 -9.57
CA ASN A 118 -1.75 2.97 -8.56
C ASN A 118 -1.82 3.51 -7.12
N LEU A 119 -1.63 4.81 -6.91
CA LEU A 119 -1.62 5.42 -5.58
C LEU A 119 -2.98 6.07 -5.28
N ILE A 120 -3.53 5.86 -4.08
CA ILE A 120 -4.72 6.59 -3.62
C ILE A 120 -4.39 8.08 -3.54
N VAL A 121 -5.15 8.94 -4.20
CA VAL A 121 -4.99 10.40 -4.11
C VAL A 121 -5.10 10.87 -2.65
N THR A 122 -3.96 11.27 -2.07
CA THR A 122 -3.85 11.88 -0.74
C THR A 122 -3.05 13.18 -0.82
N LYS A 123 -3.11 14.01 0.23
CA LYS A 123 -2.27 15.22 0.34
C LYS A 123 -0.77 14.93 0.14
N GLU A 124 -0.30 13.81 0.67
CA GLU A 124 1.10 13.39 0.58
C GLU A 124 1.50 13.09 -0.88
N ILE A 125 0.57 12.56 -1.68
CA ILE A 125 0.79 12.29 -3.10
C ILE A 125 0.74 13.57 -3.94
N PHE A 126 -0.08 14.55 -3.56
CA PHE A 126 0.00 15.89 -4.15
C PHE A 126 1.36 16.54 -3.89
N ASP A 127 1.83 16.55 -2.63
CA ASP A 127 3.13 17.09 -2.28
C ASP A 127 4.26 16.37 -3.02
N PHE A 128 4.14 15.05 -3.16
CA PHE A 128 5.06 14.23 -3.95
C PHE A 128 5.04 14.58 -5.45
N PHE A 129 3.87 14.78 -6.04
CA PHE A 129 3.75 15.17 -7.44
C PHE A 129 4.33 16.56 -7.69
N ILE A 130 4.14 17.51 -6.78
CA ILE A 130 4.78 18.83 -6.84
C ILE A 130 6.31 18.67 -6.86
N GLN A 131 6.88 17.79 -6.03
CA GLN A 131 8.32 17.52 -6.06
C GLN A 131 8.77 16.95 -7.42
N ILE A 132 7.99 16.07 -8.04
CA ILE A 132 8.28 15.56 -9.39
C ILE A 132 8.26 16.69 -10.42
N ILE A 133 7.25 17.57 -10.38
CA ILE A 133 7.18 18.74 -11.26
C ILE A 133 8.44 19.59 -11.11
N LEU A 134 8.85 19.92 -9.87
CA LEU A 134 10.04 20.72 -9.61
C LEU A 134 11.31 20.07 -10.21
N VAL A 135 11.46 18.75 -10.06
CA VAL A 135 12.57 18.00 -10.66
C VAL A 135 12.54 18.09 -12.19
N LYS A 136 11.37 17.91 -12.82
CA LYS A 136 11.21 17.95 -14.27
C LYS A 136 11.42 19.36 -14.85
N VAL A 137 11.08 20.42 -14.09
CA VAL A 137 11.44 21.81 -14.43
C VAL A 137 12.96 21.96 -14.49
N ILE A 138 13.68 21.50 -13.46
CA ILE A 138 15.16 21.59 -13.40
C ILE A 138 15.78 20.84 -14.59
N GLN A 139 15.21 19.70 -14.97
CA GLN A 139 15.67 18.89 -16.11
C GLN A 139 15.26 19.46 -17.48
N LYS A 140 14.41 20.49 -17.52
CA LYS A 140 13.85 21.07 -18.75
C LYS A 140 13.17 20.01 -19.64
N ASP A 141 12.52 19.04 -19.01
CA ASP A 141 11.87 17.90 -19.67
C ASP A 141 10.56 18.34 -20.32
N LYS A 142 10.63 18.79 -21.58
CA LYS A 142 9.48 19.31 -22.32
C LYS A 142 8.40 18.26 -22.60
N ASP A 143 8.79 17.00 -22.76
CA ASP A 143 7.86 15.94 -23.10
C ASP A 143 7.02 15.54 -21.88
N PHE A 144 7.61 15.56 -20.67
CA PHE A 144 6.83 15.49 -19.42
C PHE A 144 5.75 16.58 -19.35
N PHE A 145 6.08 17.84 -19.66
CA PHE A 145 5.10 18.93 -19.56
C PHE A 145 4.00 18.89 -20.62
N LYS A 146 4.27 18.34 -21.82
CA LYS A 146 3.22 18.09 -22.81
C LYS A 146 2.21 17.04 -22.30
N ASN A 147 2.71 16.08 -21.55
CA ASN A 147 1.94 14.93 -21.08
C ASN A 147 1.49 15.08 -19.61
N ILE A 148 1.66 16.26 -18.99
CA ILE A 148 1.36 16.46 -17.56
C ILE A 148 -0.13 16.23 -17.24
N PHE A 149 -1.02 16.34 -18.23
CA PHE A 149 -2.44 16.10 -18.06
C PHE A 149 -2.83 14.63 -18.20
N GLU A 150 -1.89 13.74 -18.56
CA GLU A 150 -2.10 12.29 -18.53
C GLU A 150 -2.27 11.76 -17.10
N PHE A 151 -1.84 12.53 -16.08
CA PHE A 151 -2.04 12.22 -14.66
C PHE A 151 -3.45 12.62 -14.19
N GLU A 152 -4.48 12.22 -14.93
CA GLU A 152 -5.89 12.59 -14.71
C GLU A 152 -6.37 12.41 -13.24
N PRO A 153 -6.02 11.33 -12.50
CA PRO A 153 -6.45 11.16 -11.12
C PRO A 153 -6.03 12.30 -10.18
N LEU A 154 -4.91 12.98 -10.47
CA LEU A 154 -4.42 14.10 -9.66
C LEU A 154 -5.17 15.40 -9.93
N PHE A 155 -5.85 15.53 -11.07
CA PHE A 155 -6.55 16.76 -11.46
C PHE A 155 -8.07 16.66 -11.31
N VAL A 156 -8.64 15.45 -11.27
CA VAL A 156 -10.10 15.24 -11.21
C VAL A 156 -10.68 15.50 -9.81
N ASP A 157 -9.90 15.40 -8.72
CA ASP A 157 -10.41 15.54 -7.35
C ASP A 157 -10.37 16.98 -6.78
N LEU A 158 -10.20 17.99 -7.64
CA LEU A 158 -10.12 19.40 -7.23
C LEU A 158 -11.43 19.93 -6.63
N ASP A 159 -12.59 19.37 -6.97
CA ASP A 159 -13.88 19.86 -6.46
C ASP A 159 -14.19 19.43 -5.02
N LYS A 160 -13.60 18.33 -4.51
CA LYS A 160 -13.75 17.92 -3.10
C LYS A 160 -12.68 18.52 -2.19
N ASN A 161 -11.46 18.71 -2.68
CA ASN A 161 -10.33 19.20 -1.89
C ASN A 161 -10.14 20.72 -1.90
N ARG A 162 -10.93 21.47 -2.67
CA ARG A 162 -10.87 22.95 -2.72
C ARG A 162 -11.07 23.65 -1.37
N TYR A 163 -11.70 23.00 -0.41
CA TYR A 163 -12.04 23.58 0.89
C TYR A 163 -11.24 23.04 2.09
N GLU A 164 -10.32 22.10 1.90
CA GLU A 164 -9.45 21.60 3.00
C GLU A 164 -8.06 22.26 3.04
N ILE A 165 -7.77 23.17 2.11
CA ILE A 165 -6.48 23.90 2.03
C ILE A 165 -6.60 25.34 2.61
N TYR A 166 -7.69 25.66 3.31
CA TYR A 166 -7.81 26.89 4.12
C TYR A 166 -8.14 26.57 5.58
#